data_AF-A0A8B6ZNL3-F1
#
_entry.id   AF-A0A8B6ZNL3-F1
#
_cell.length_a   1.000
_cell.length_b   1.000
_cell.length_c   1.000
_cell.angle_alpha   90.00
_cell.angle_beta   90.00
_cell.angle_gamma   90.00
#
_symmetry.space_group_name_H-M   'P 1'
#
loop_
_entity.id
_entity.type
_entity.pdbx_description
1 polymer ?
#
loop_
_entity_poly.entity_id
_entity_poly.type
_entity_poly.pdbx_seq_one_letter_code
_entity_poly.pdbx_strand_id
1 'polypeptide(L)'
;MACGSHSEYKGGAEYQTEILEGVGKTTLIRKASEALKSSRVPVDGFYTEEVRQGGRRIGFDVVTLSGTRGPLSRIGSEPPPGKREFRVGQYVVDVTSFEQLALPVLRNAGISGPGQRVCVIDEIGRMELFSQTFIQVVHQTLSTPGIIVLGTIPIPKGKPLALVEEIRNRSDIKVFNKSRDYSQGKVIIASNDL
;
A
#
# COMPACT_ATOMS: atom_id res chain seq x y z
N MET A 1 1.85 50.90 -6.35
CA MET A 1 2.97 50.75 -5.40
C MET A 1 3.59 49.38 -5.64
N ALA A 2 4.85 49.35 -6.06
CA ALA A 2 5.64 48.14 -6.22
C ALA A 2 6.55 47.96 -4.99
N CYS A 3 6.70 46.72 -4.51
CA CYS A 3 7.90 46.14 -3.88
C CYS A 3 7.48 44.75 -3.34
N GLY A 4 8.16 43.63 -3.51
CA GLY A 4 9.43 43.34 -4.17
C GLY A 4 9.59 41.82 -4.17
N SER A 5 10.10 41.31 -5.28
CA SER A 5 10.53 39.94 -5.49
C SER A 5 11.78 39.63 -4.66
N HIS A 6 11.75 38.52 -3.93
CA HIS A 6 12.96 37.76 -3.62
C HIS A 6 12.71 36.31 -4.00
N SER A 7 13.27 35.92 -5.15
CA SER A 7 13.44 34.55 -5.59
C SER A 7 14.75 34.01 -5.00
N GLU A 8 14.66 33.01 -4.14
CA GLU A 8 15.72 32.02 -4.01
C GLU A 8 15.14 30.66 -4.41
N TYR A 9 15.38 30.31 -5.68
CA TYR A 9 15.22 28.96 -6.17
C TYR A 9 16.44 28.14 -5.74
N LYS A 10 16.22 27.12 -4.89
CA LYS A 10 17.08 25.92 -4.85
C LYS A 10 16.18 24.72 -5.10
N GLY A 11 16.51 24.00 -6.18
CA GLY A 11 15.70 22.92 -6.74
C GLY A 11 15.33 21.85 -5.72
N GLY A 12 14.03 21.74 -5.47
CA GLY A 12 13.37 20.50 -5.08
C GLY A 12 12.25 20.30 -6.08
N ALA A 13 12.17 19.12 -6.70
CA ALA A 13 11.00 18.78 -7.50
C ALA A 13 9.76 18.89 -6.59
N GLU A 14 8.95 19.94 -6.78
CA GLU A 14 7.64 20.04 -6.15
C GLU A 14 6.77 18.92 -6.76
N TYR A 15 6.77 17.77 -6.10
CA TYR A 15 5.78 16.74 -6.34
C TYR A 15 4.44 17.28 -5.84
N GLN A 16 3.64 17.81 -6.76
CA GLN A 16 2.23 18.04 -6.47
C GLN A 16 1.59 16.68 -6.17
N THR A 17 1.31 16.41 -4.89
CA THR A 17 0.52 15.25 -4.49
C THR A 17 -0.93 15.59 -4.81
N GLU A 18 -1.29 15.45 -6.09
CA GLU A 18 -2.69 15.55 -6.50
C GLU A 18 -3.41 14.27 -6.10
N ILE A 19 -4.37 14.40 -5.18
CA ILE A 19 -5.34 13.34 -4.85
C ILE A 19 -6.30 13.22 -6.04
N LEU A 20 -5.82 12.67 -7.14
CA LEU A 20 -6.68 12.30 -8.27
C LEU A 20 -7.10 10.86 -8.08
N GLU A 21 -8.42 10.74 -7.93
CA GLU A 21 -9.19 9.57 -7.55
C GLU A 21 -8.76 8.29 -8.28
N GLY A 22 -7.95 7.50 -7.58
CA GLY A 22 -7.91 6.04 -7.62
C GLY A 22 -9.06 5.43 -6.81
N VAL A 23 -10.25 6.03 -6.89
CA VAL A 23 -11.58 5.41 -6.77
C VAL A 23 -11.98 4.80 -5.41
N GLY A 24 -11.51 5.40 -4.33
CA GLY A 24 -12.15 5.34 -3.01
C GLY A 24 -12.00 4.05 -2.20
N LYS A 25 -11.06 3.16 -2.51
CA LYS A 25 -10.65 2.06 -1.61
C LYS A 25 -9.60 2.53 -0.62
N THR A 26 -8.52 3.13 -1.12
CA THR A 26 -7.52 3.81 -0.29
C THR A 26 -8.16 4.87 0.58
N THR A 27 -9.11 5.65 0.05
CA THR A 27 -9.92 6.59 0.84
C THR A 27 -10.76 5.89 1.91
N LEU A 28 -11.39 4.76 1.58
CA LEU A 28 -12.17 3.98 2.56
C LEU A 28 -11.28 3.43 3.67
N ILE A 29 -10.12 2.87 3.32
CA ILE A 29 -9.14 2.35 4.26
C ILE A 29 -8.59 3.46 5.15
N ARG A 30 -8.31 4.64 4.59
CA ARG A 30 -7.87 5.81 5.37
C ARG A 30 -8.95 6.25 6.36
N LYS A 31 -10.20 6.41 5.91
CA LYS A 31 -11.34 6.75 6.78
C LYS A 31 -11.58 5.70 7.87
N ALA A 32 -11.47 4.42 7.52
CA ALA A 32 -11.57 3.32 8.48
C ALA A 32 -10.43 3.38 9.51
N SER A 33 -9.20 3.65 9.06
CA SER A 33 -8.03 3.81 9.94
C SER A 33 -8.20 4.99 10.90
N GLU A 34 -8.70 6.13 10.41
CA GLU A 34 -9.00 7.31 11.23
C GLU A 34 -10.09 7.02 12.27
N ALA A 35 -11.15 6.30 11.89
CA ALA A 35 -12.20 5.88 12.82
C ALA A 35 -11.66 4.92 13.90
N LEU A 36 -10.82 3.95 13.52
CA LEU A 36 -10.17 3.03 14.46
C LEU A 36 -9.26 3.76 15.45
N LYS A 37 -8.45 4.71 14.97
CA LYS A 37 -7.63 5.58 15.82
C LYS A 37 -8.49 6.36 16.80
N SER A 38 -9.60 6.94 16.34
CA SER A 38 -10.54 7.70 17.18
C SER A 38 -11.17 6.84 18.28
N SER A 39 -11.40 5.56 17.99
CA SER A 39 -11.88 4.55 18.94
C SER A 39 -10.78 3.93 19.81
N ARG A 40 -9.55 4.46 19.76
CA ARG A 40 -8.36 3.97 20.51
C ARG A 40 -7.99 2.51 20.20
N VAL A 41 -8.38 2.00 19.03
CA VAL A 41 -7.91 0.70 18.54
C VAL A 41 -6.51 0.89 17.98
N PRO A 42 -5.51 0.12 18.42
CA PRO A 42 -4.17 0.18 17.84
C PRO A 42 -4.23 -0.19 16.35
N VAL A 43 -3.81 0.73 15.49
CA VAL A 43 -3.76 0.54 14.04
C VAL A 43 -2.40 0.96 13.51
N ASP A 44 -1.79 0.09 12.71
CA ASP A 44 -0.55 0.36 11.98
C ASP A 44 -0.64 -0.26 10.58
N GLY A 45 0.31 0.04 9.72
CA GLY A 45 0.37 -0.47 8.35
C GLY A 45 0.68 0.61 7.33
N PHE A 46 0.35 0.34 6.08
CA PHE A 46 0.62 1.25 4.98
C PHE A 46 -0.46 1.21 3.91
N TYR A 47 -0.46 2.25 3.08
CA TYR A 47 -1.26 2.34 1.88
C TYR A 47 -0.43 2.89 0.72
N THR A 48 -0.89 2.64 -0.50
CA THR A 48 -0.22 3.11 -1.71
C THR A 48 -0.91 4.35 -2.26
N GLU A 49 -0.14 5.37 -2.60
CA GLU A 49 -0.60 6.59 -3.28
C GLU A 49 -0.07 6.67 -4.71
N GLU A 50 -0.92 7.15 -5.61
CA GLU A 50 -0.50 7.44 -6.98
C GLU A 50 0.36 8.71 -7.01
N VAL A 51 1.50 8.66 -7.70
CA VAL A 51 2.34 9.82 -7.94
C VAL A 51 2.08 10.35 -9.34
N ARG A 52 1.68 11.61 -9.45
CA ARG A 52 1.44 12.30 -10.72
C ARG A 52 2.36 13.50 -10.90
N GLN A 53 2.69 13.79 -12.16
CA GLN A 53 3.42 14.99 -12.55
C GLN A 53 2.87 15.47 -13.89
N GLY A 54 2.47 16.75 -13.97
CA GLY A 54 1.84 17.32 -15.17
C GLY A 54 0.58 16.55 -15.60
N GLY A 55 -0.25 16.14 -14.64
CA GLY A 55 -1.48 15.35 -14.89
C GLY A 55 -1.25 13.89 -15.30
N ARG A 56 0.00 13.45 -15.49
CA ARG A 56 0.33 12.07 -15.87
C ARG A 56 0.79 11.27 -14.67
N ARG A 57 0.33 10.02 -14.56
CA ARG A 57 0.86 9.08 -13.56
C ARG A 57 2.31 8.77 -13.86
N ILE A 58 3.20 9.05 -12.91
CA ILE A 58 4.63 8.75 -13.00
C ILE A 58 5.07 7.60 -12.09
N GLY A 59 4.20 7.11 -11.21
CA GLY A 59 4.51 5.99 -10.33
C GLY A 59 3.57 5.86 -9.15
N PHE A 60 4.06 5.16 -8.13
CA PHE A 60 3.34 4.88 -6.90
C PHE A 60 4.28 4.99 -5.69
N ASP A 61 3.76 5.51 -4.59
CA ASP A 61 4.45 5.60 -3.31
C ASP A 61 3.77 4.74 -2.28
N VAL A 62 4.57 4.17 -1.38
CA VAL A 62 4.08 3.61 -0.13
C VAL A 62 4.10 4.70 0.94
N VAL A 63 3.00 4.81 1.68
CA VAL A 63 2.82 5.73 2.79
C VAL A 63 2.40 4.94 4.02
N THR A 64 3.19 5.00 5.08
CA THR A 64 2.84 4.36 6.36
C THR A 64 1.75 5.16 7.09
N LEU A 65 1.02 4.52 8.01
CA LEU A 65 0.04 5.22 8.85
C LEU A 65 0.67 6.21 9.84
N SER A 66 1.99 6.17 10.02
CA SER A 66 2.80 7.16 10.74
C SER A 66 3.23 8.35 9.88
N GLY A 67 2.99 8.31 8.56
CA GLY A 67 3.28 9.39 7.62
C GLY A 67 4.62 9.28 6.89
N THR A 68 5.41 8.22 7.12
CA THR A 68 6.64 7.98 6.36
C THR A 68 6.29 7.57 4.94
N ARG A 69 7.02 8.11 3.94
CA ARG A 69 6.73 7.93 2.52
C ARG A 69 7.98 7.54 1.74
N GLY A 70 7.82 6.70 0.71
CA GLY A 70 8.88 6.39 -0.24
C GLY A 70 8.37 5.65 -1.48
N PRO A 71 9.24 5.49 -2.49
CA PRO A 71 8.85 4.96 -3.80
C PRO A 71 8.55 3.47 -3.74
N LEU A 72 7.39 3.06 -4.26
CA LEU A 72 7.09 1.68 -4.65
C LEU A 72 7.54 1.43 -6.09
N SER A 73 7.17 2.35 -6.98
CA SER A 73 7.56 2.25 -8.39
C SER A 73 7.56 3.61 -9.08
N ARG A 74 8.31 3.70 -10.18
CA ARG A 74 8.39 4.87 -11.05
C ARG A 74 8.43 4.46 -12.51
N ILE A 75 8.04 5.36 -13.41
CA ILE A 75 8.39 5.22 -14.83
C ILE A 75 9.91 5.20 -14.93
N GLY A 76 10.46 4.15 -15.54
CA GLY A 76 11.89 3.91 -15.55
C GLY A 76 12.41 3.40 -16.89
N SER A 77 13.59 3.89 -17.24
CA SER A 77 14.50 3.34 -18.25
C SER A 77 15.19 2.08 -17.71
N GLU A 78 15.91 1.35 -18.57
CA GLU A 78 16.47 0.02 -18.28
C GLU A 78 17.28 -0.06 -16.96
N PRO A 79 17.24 -1.20 -16.27
CA PRO A 79 17.94 -1.38 -15.01
C PRO A 79 19.47 -1.38 -15.23
N PRO A 80 20.26 -1.08 -14.19
CA PRO A 80 21.70 -1.27 -14.25
C PRO A 80 22.05 -2.72 -14.62
N PRO A 81 23.13 -2.96 -15.39
CA PRO A 81 23.55 -4.31 -15.78
C PRO A 81 23.67 -5.23 -14.56
N GLY A 82 23.09 -6.44 -14.66
CA GLY A 82 23.18 -7.46 -13.62
C GLY A 82 22.15 -7.37 -12.50
N LYS A 83 21.26 -6.37 -12.48
CA LYS A 83 20.10 -6.36 -11.57
C LYS A 83 18.86 -6.92 -12.25
N ARG A 84 18.14 -7.78 -11.52
CA ARG A 84 16.83 -8.28 -11.95
C ARG A 84 15.85 -7.11 -11.98
N GLU A 85 15.25 -6.85 -13.15
CA GLU A 85 14.20 -5.86 -13.25
C GLU A 85 12.87 -6.43 -12.75
N PHE A 86 12.20 -5.69 -11.87
CA PHE A 86 10.82 -5.94 -11.51
C PHE A 86 9.95 -4.87 -12.16
N ARG A 87 9.10 -5.28 -13.11
CA ARG A 87 8.34 -4.34 -13.96
C ARG A 87 6.87 -4.74 -14.05
N VAL A 88 6.00 -3.74 -13.99
CA VAL A 88 4.57 -3.88 -14.30
C VAL A 88 4.19 -2.79 -15.31
N GLY A 89 4.02 -3.18 -16.57
CA GLY A 89 3.81 -2.21 -17.65
C GLY A 89 5.02 -1.27 -17.79
N GLN A 90 4.79 0.04 -17.68
CA GLN A 90 5.85 1.05 -17.75
C GLN A 90 6.57 1.31 -16.41
N TYR A 91 6.09 0.73 -15.31
CA TYR A 91 6.59 1.02 -13.98
C TYR A 91 7.64 0.00 -13.55
N VAL A 92 8.82 0.49 -13.18
CA VAL A 92 9.89 -0.28 -12.53
C VAL A 92 9.65 -0.21 -11.02
N VAL A 93 9.61 -1.37 -10.38
CA VAL A 93 9.33 -1.53 -8.95
C VAL A 93 10.65 -1.49 -8.18
N ASP A 94 10.72 -0.60 -7.19
CA ASP A 94 11.82 -0.52 -6.24
C ASP A 94 11.49 -1.35 -5.00
N VAL A 95 11.78 -2.65 -5.10
CA VAL A 95 11.52 -3.63 -4.03
C VAL A 95 12.27 -3.25 -2.75
N THR A 96 13.48 -2.71 -2.86
CA THR A 96 14.28 -2.34 -1.68
C THR A 96 13.66 -1.17 -0.93
N SER A 97 13.27 -0.11 -1.63
CA SER A 97 12.59 1.03 -1.02
C SER A 97 11.24 0.64 -0.41
N PHE A 98 10.48 -0.24 -1.10
CA PHE A 98 9.25 -0.80 -0.57
C PHE A 98 9.46 -1.56 0.74
N GLU A 99 10.42 -2.49 0.77
CA GLU A 99 10.67 -3.33 1.94
C GLU A 99 11.09 -2.52 3.18
N GLN A 100 11.88 -1.47 2.99
CA GLN A 100 12.32 -0.58 4.08
C GLN A 100 11.16 0.12 4.78
N LEU A 101 10.03 0.33 4.10
CA LEU A 101 8.84 0.97 4.66
C LEU A 101 7.79 -0.03 5.12
N ALA A 102 7.47 -1.01 4.28
CA ALA A 102 6.37 -1.94 4.52
C ALA A 102 6.71 -2.99 5.59
N LEU A 103 7.92 -3.55 5.60
CA LEU A 103 8.24 -4.66 6.51
C LEU A 103 8.25 -4.25 7.98
N PRO A 104 8.80 -3.09 8.38
CA PRO A 104 8.79 -2.69 9.80
C PRO A 104 7.37 -2.54 10.35
N VAL A 105 6.45 -1.90 9.62
CA VAL A 105 5.07 -1.69 10.10
C VAL A 105 4.32 -3.01 10.28
N LEU A 106 4.51 -3.97 9.37
CA LEU A 106 3.85 -5.27 9.47
C LEU A 106 4.42 -6.14 10.60
N ARG A 107 5.73 -6.08 10.85
CA ARG A 107 6.37 -6.81 11.95
C ARG A 107 5.99 -6.24 13.30
N ASN A 108 5.90 -4.92 13.41
CA ASN A 108 5.53 -4.24 14.66
C ASN A 108 4.08 -4.51 15.07
N ALA A 109 3.18 -4.78 14.11
CA ALA A 109 1.80 -5.15 14.38
C ALA A 109 1.68 -6.33 15.34
N GLY A 110 2.61 -7.30 15.30
CA GLY A 110 2.58 -8.50 16.15
C GLY A 110 3.26 -8.38 17.52
N ILE A 111 3.92 -7.25 17.84
CA ILE A 111 4.84 -7.18 18.99
C ILE A 111 4.25 -6.49 20.23
N SER A 112 3.34 -5.54 20.08
CA SER A 112 2.88 -4.77 21.24
C SER A 112 1.71 -5.46 21.98
N GLY A 113 1.46 -5.08 23.23
CA GLY A 113 0.69 -5.81 24.26
C GLY A 113 -0.78 -6.23 23.99
N PRO A 114 -1.49 -6.67 25.05
CA PRO A 114 -2.74 -7.41 24.96
C PRO A 114 -3.86 -6.59 24.29
N GLY A 115 -4.62 -7.23 23.40
CA GLY A 115 -5.78 -6.65 22.72
C GLY A 115 -5.77 -6.85 21.21
N GLN A 116 -6.92 -6.65 20.58
CA GLN A 116 -7.07 -6.69 19.12
C GLN A 116 -6.40 -5.48 18.47
N ARG A 117 -5.74 -5.71 17.34
CA ARG A 117 -4.99 -4.72 16.57
C ARG A 117 -5.41 -4.77 15.13
N VAL A 118 -5.37 -3.63 14.45
CA VAL A 118 -5.67 -3.59 13.02
C VAL A 118 -4.39 -3.33 12.23
N CYS A 119 -4.07 -4.20 11.30
CA CYS A 119 -2.97 -4.06 10.36
C CYS A 119 -3.53 -3.68 8.98
N VAL A 120 -3.10 -2.53 8.46
CA VAL A 120 -3.55 -2.00 7.17
C VAL A 120 -2.58 -2.35 6.05
N ILE A 121 -3.09 -2.97 4.98
CA ILE A 121 -2.29 -3.35 3.81
C ILE A 121 -3.04 -3.02 2.51
N ASP A 122 -2.76 -1.85 1.93
CA ASP A 122 -3.31 -1.40 0.64
C ASP A 122 -2.16 -1.17 -0.36
N GLU A 123 -1.85 -2.05 -1.32
CA GLU A 123 -2.55 -3.27 -1.78
C GLU A 123 -1.65 -4.51 -1.67
N ILE A 124 -2.24 -5.71 -1.56
CA ILE A 124 -1.52 -6.98 -1.75
C ILE A 124 -1.61 -7.35 -3.24
N GLY A 125 -0.78 -6.68 -4.04
CA GLY A 125 -0.87 -6.67 -5.50
C GLY A 125 0.39 -7.11 -6.23
N ARG A 126 0.36 -7.05 -7.57
CA ARG A 126 1.47 -7.56 -8.40
C ARG A 126 2.81 -6.88 -8.11
N MET A 127 2.81 -5.58 -7.78
CA MET A 127 4.04 -4.83 -7.55
C MET A 127 4.70 -5.23 -6.23
N GLU A 128 3.91 -5.33 -5.17
CA GLU A 128 4.34 -5.67 -3.81
C GLU A 128 4.82 -7.12 -3.73
N LEU A 129 4.18 -8.02 -4.50
CA LEU A 129 4.52 -9.45 -4.55
C LEU A 129 5.82 -9.78 -5.29
N PHE A 130 6.56 -8.78 -5.78
CA PHE A 130 7.95 -9.00 -6.16
C PHE A 130 8.88 -9.19 -4.95
N SER A 131 8.48 -8.74 -3.77
CA SER A 131 9.18 -9.01 -2.52
C SER A 131 8.76 -10.36 -1.95
N GLN A 132 9.68 -11.33 -1.94
CA GLN A 132 9.45 -12.62 -1.29
C GLN A 132 9.32 -12.48 0.23
N THR A 133 10.04 -11.52 0.82
CA THR A 133 9.98 -11.23 2.25
C THR A 133 8.62 -10.62 2.63
N PHE A 134 8.06 -9.75 1.79
CA PHE A 134 6.70 -9.24 2.00
C PHE A 134 5.67 -10.35 1.98
N ILE A 135 5.75 -11.29 1.03
CA ILE A 135 4.87 -12.47 0.99
C ILE A 135 4.90 -13.23 2.32
N GLN A 136 6.10 -13.53 2.81
CA GLN A 136 6.29 -14.25 4.09
C GLN A 136 5.67 -13.48 5.27
N VAL A 137 5.90 -12.17 5.34
CA VAL A 137 5.35 -11.34 6.42
C VAL A 137 3.83 -11.26 6.34
N VAL A 138 3.24 -11.15 5.15
CA VAL A 138 1.78 -11.17 4.99
C VAL A 138 1.17 -12.48 5.50
N HIS A 139 1.77 -13.64 5.18
CA HIS A 139 1.32 -14.92 5.74
C HIS A 139 1.38 -14.94 7.27
N GLN A 140 2.49 -14.46 7.85
CA GLN A 140 2.65 -14.38 9.29
C GLN A 140 1.59 -13.47 9.91
N THR A 141 1.38 -12.27 9.37
CA THR A 141 0.38 -11.31 9.85
C THR A 141 -1.02 -11.91 9.81
N LEU A 142 -1.41 -12.57 8.71
CA LEU A 142 -2.72 -13.23 8.56
C LEU A 142 -2.91 -14.44 9.48
N SER A 143 -1.82 -15.01 10.00
CA SER A 143 -1.87 -16.21 10.86
C SER A 143 -1.69 -15.87 12.35
N THR A 144 -1.39 -14.61 12.67
CA THR A 144 -1.14 -14.18 14.05
C THR A 144 -2.46 -13.88 14.78
N PRO A 145 -2.79 -14.58 15.87
CA PRO A 145 -3.98 -14.27 16.67
C PRO A 145 -3.95 -12.84 17.21
N GLY A 146 -5.13 -12.21 17.28
CA GLY A 146 -5.26 -10.83 17.76
C GLY A 146 -4.89 -9.74 16.75
N ILE A 147 -4.43 -10.10 15.55
CA ILE A 147 -4.29 -9.17 14.43
C ILE A 147 -5.48 -9.31 13.47
N ILE A 148 -6.16 -8.20 13.24
CA ILE A 148 -7.17 -8.02 12.20
C ILE A 148 -6.48 -7.36 11.01
N VAL A 149 -6.49 -7.98 9.84
CA VAL A 149 -5.95 -7.36 8.62
C VAL A 149 -7.08 -6.67 7.87
N LEU A 150 -6.93 -5.36 7.63
CA LEU A 150 -7.76 -4.58 6.73
C LEU A 150 -6.93 -4.25 5.50
N GLY A 151 -7.31 -4.79 4.34
CA GLY A 151 -6.49 -4.58 3.14
C GLY A 151 -7.27 -4.59 1.84
N THR A 152 -6.54 -4.45 0.74
CA THR A 152 -7.08 -4.64 -0.59
C THR A 152 -6.31 -5.72 -1.34
N ILE A 153 -7.04 -6.41 -2.22
CA ILE A 153 -6.46 -7.31 -3.23
C ILE A 153 -6.97 -6.92 -4.61
N PRO A 154 -6.16 -7.13 -5.67
CA PRO A 154 -6.62 -6.87 -7.02
C PRO A 154 -7.75 -7.82 -7.41
N ILE A 155 -8.61 -7.36 -8.30
CA ILE A 155 -9.53 -8.26 -9.01
C ILE A 155 -8.67 -9.13 -9.96
N PRO A 156 -8.90 -10.45 -10.02
CA PRO A 156 -8.19 -11.34 -10.95
C PRO A 156 -8.26 -10.83 -12.37
N LYS A 157 -7.11 -10.48 -12.92
CA LYS A 157 -6.94 -10.15 -14.34
C LYS A 157 -5.62 -10.73 -14.85
N GLY A 158 -5.70 -11.57 -15.87
CA GLY A 158 -4.54 -12.27 -16.42
C GLY A 158 -4.00 -13.34 -15.49
N LYS A 159 -2.66 -13.50 -15.44
CA LYS A 159 -2.00 -14.55 -14.65
C LYS A 159 -2.37 -14.43 -13.16
N PRO A 160 -2.83 -15.52 -12.52
CA PRO A 160 -3.19 -15.51 -11.11
C PRO A 160 -1.96 -15.24 -10.24
N LEU A 161 -2.18 -14.50 -9.16
CA LEU A 161 -1.18 -14.23 -8.13
C LEU A 161 -1.45 -15.21 -6.98
N ALA A 162 -0.53 -16.14 -6.74
CA ALA A 162 -0.77 -17.26 -5.82
C ALA A 162 -1.25 -16.80 -4.43
N LEU A 163 -0.57 -15.80 -3.83
CA LEU A 163 -0.97 -15.25 -2.53
C LEU A 163 -2.37 -14.62 -2.55
N VAL A 164 -2.74 -13.93 -3.62
CA VAL A 164 -4.06 -13.29 -3.74
C VAL A 164 -5.18 -14.34 -3.81
N GLU A 165 -4.94 -15.44 -4.52
CA GLU A 165 -5.89 -16.54 -4.59
C GLU A 165 -6.00 -17.28 -3.26
N GLU A 166 -4.88 -17.50 -2.57
CA GLU A 166 -4.88 -18.07 -1.22
C GLU A 166 -5.70 -17.20 -0.25
N ILE A 167 -5.39 -15.89 -0.17
CA ILE A 167 -6.12 -14.93 0.68
C ILE A 167 -7.61 -14.95 0.36
N ARG A 168 -8.00 -15.05 -0.92
CA ARG A 168 -9.42 -15.05 -1.29
C ARG A 168 -10.15 -16.32 -0.84
N ASN A 169 -9.46 -17.45 -0.79
CA ASN A 169 -10.05 -18.76 -0.51
C ASN A 169 -10.00 -19.14 0.98
N ARG A 170 -9.38 -18.30 1.81
CA ARG A 170 -9.33 -18.46 3.26
C ARG A 170 -10.72 -18.27 3.88
N SER A 171 -11.13 -19.20 4.73
CA SER A 171 -12.45 -19.19 5.39
C SER A 171 -12.61 -18.09 6.44
N ASP A 172 -11.50 -17.60 7.00
CA ASP A 172 -11.43 -16.53 7.98
C ASP A 172 -11.37 -15.12 7.34
N ILE A 173 -11.49 -15.04 6.01
CA ILE A 173 -11.41 -13.78 5.26
C ILE A 173 -12.77 -13.40 4.67
N LYS A 174 -13.25 -12.21 5.03
CA LYS A 174 -14.42 -11.59 4.42
C LYS A 174 -13.98 -10.68 3.28
N VAL A 175 -14.46 -10.97 2.08
CA VAL A 175 -14.13 -10.22 0.87
C VAL A 175 -15.33 -9.39 0.43
N PHE A 176 -15.18 -8.06 0.41
CA PHE A 176 -16.21 -7.12 -0.03
C PHE A 176 -15.87 -6.61 -1.44
N ASN A 177 -16.84 -6.74 -2.34
CA ASN A 177 -16.75 -6.15 -3.67
C ASN A 177 -17.25 -4.70 -3.60
N LYS A 178 -16.44 -3.75 -4.03
CA LYS A 178 -16.92 -2.38 -4.23
C LYS A 178 -17.65 -2.32 -5.57
N SER A 179 -18.97 -2.12 -5.56
CA SER A 179 -19.76 -1.89 -6.78
C SER A 179 -19.92 -0.38 -7.03
N ARG A 180 -19.85 -0.02 -8.31
CA ARG A 180 -19.95 1.32 -8.95
C ARG A 180 -18.63 2.07 -9.21
N ASP A 181 -18.44 2.25 -10.52
CA ASP A 181 -17.60 3.18 -11.27
C ASP A 181 -16.08 3.18 -11.01
N TYR A 182 -15.37 2.69 -12.03
CA TYR A 182 -13.97 2.88 -12.39
C TYR A 182 -12.81 2.38 -11.51
N SER A 183 -13.00 1.79 -10.31
CA SER A 183 -11.90 0.96 -9.72
C SER A 183 -12.17 -0.51 -9.63
N GLN A 184 -11.13 -1.23 -10.03
CA GLN A 184 -11.01 -2.66 -9.90
C GLN A 184 -10.26 -2.93 -8.58
N GLY A 185 -10.83 -3.69 -7.65
CA GLY A 185 -10.17 -4.18 -6.44
C GLY A 185 -11.19 -4.59 -5.36
N LYS A 186 -10.83 -5.55 -4.51
CA LYS A 186 -11.68 -6.05 -3.42
C LYS A 186 -11.10 -5.61 -2.08
N VAL A 187 -11.95 -5.27 -1.12
CA VAL A 187 -11.54 -5.04 0.27
C VAL A 187 -11.59 -6.37 1.00
N ILE A 188 -10.55 -6.68 1.76
CA ILE A 188 -10.48 -7.87 2.60
C ILE A 188 -10.47 -7.45 4.07
N ILE A 189 -11.17 -8.23 4.88
CA ILE A 189 -11.07 -8.19 6.33
C ILE A 189 -10.76 -9.61 6.77
N ALA A 190 -9.59 -9.82 7.37
CA ALA A 190 -9.19 -11.09 7.97
C ALA A 190 -9.12 -10.92 9.48
N SER A 191 -9.71 -11.84 10.25
CA SER A 191 -9.50 -11.93 11.70
C SER A 191 -9.30 -13.38 12.08
N ASN A 192 -8.27 -13.66 12.87
CA ASN A 192 -7.94 -15.02 13.31
C ASN A 192 -8.46 -15.29 14.73
N ASP A 193 -9.72 -14.92 15.00
CA ASP A 193 -10.42 -15.19 16.26
C ASP A 193 -11.06 -16.61 16.19
N LEU A 194 -10.27 -17.64 16.49
CA LEU A 194 -10.75 -19.00 16.80
C LEU A 194 -10.34 -19.38 18.23
#